data_AF-A0A3G9JL75-F1
#
_entry.id   AF-A0A3G9JL75-F1
#
_cell.length_a   1.000
_cell.length_b   1.000
_cell.length_c   1.000
_cell.angle_alpha   90.00
_cell.angle_beta   90.00
_cell.angle_gamma   90.00
#
_symmetry.space_group_name_H-M   'P 1'
#
loop_
_entity.id
_entity.type
_entity.pdbx_description
1 polymer ?
#
loop_
_entity_poly.entity_id
_entity_poly.type
_entity_poly.pdbx_seq_one_letter_code
_entity_poly.pdbx_strand_id
1 'polypeptide(L)'
;MKTDTIFYQLFQSFPSIFFELIQLPISEANNYRFDSVEVKQLSFRLDGVFLPQNNHPQTPIYFCEVQFQEDEAFYQRFFTEIFLYLSKTGSSRLCVIIFAYGIVKCLSGNTFRTILSKKLSV
;
A
#
# COMPACT_ATOMS: atom_id res chain seq x y z
N MET A 1 -5.35 15.95 3.97
CA MET A 1 -5.21 16.11 5.43
C MET A 1 -6.35 15.53 6.27
N LYS A 2 -7.65 15.73 5.99
CA LYS A 2 -8.72 15.07 6.80
C LYS A 2 -9.10 13.67 6.31
N THR A 3 -8.91 13.39 5.02
CA THR A 3 -9.33 12.13 4.39
C THR A 3 -8.35 11.00 4.68
N ASP A 4 -7.06 11.31 4.79
CA ASP A 4 -5.98 10.36 5.10
C ASP A 4 -6.22 9.66 6.45
N THR A 5 -6.75 10.39 7.43
CA THR A 5 -7.09 9.86 8.77
C THR A 5 -8.26 8.87 8.74
N ILE A 6 -9.24 9.04 7.85
CA ILE A 6 -10.41 8.16 7.77
C ILE A 6 -10.01 6.79 7.24
N PHE A 7 -9.18 6.74 6.19
CA PHE A 7 -8.72 5.48 5.61
C PHE A 7 -7.74 4.75 6.52
N TYR A 8 -6.87 5.50 7.20
CA TYR A 8 -6.05 4.94 8.26
C TYR A 8 -6.91 4.28 9.35
N GLN A 9 -7.92 4.99 9.88
CA GLN A 9 -8.83 4.45 10.89
C GLN A 9 -9.66 3.27 10.39
N LEU A 10 -10.05 3.29 9.10
CA LEU A 10 -10.78 2.21 8.46
C LEU A 10 -9.93 0.93 8.43
N PHE A 11 -8.69 0.99 7.92
CA PHE A 11 -7.82 -0.18 7.86
C PHE A 11 -7.34 -0.63 9.25
N GLN A 12 -7.19 0.31 10.19
CA GLN A 12 -6.91 -0.01 11.58
C GLN A 12 -8.06 -0.77 12.25
N SER A 13 -9.30 -0.40 11.97
CA SER A 13 -10.49 -1.04 12.57
C SER A 13 -10.92 -2.31 11.83
N PHE A 14 -10.72 -2.34 10.51
CA PHE A 14 -11.19 -3.38 9.60
C PHE A 14 -10.12 -3.73 8.55
N PRO A 15 -9.01 -4.39 8.96
CA PRO A 15 -7.93 -4.75 8.04
C PRO A 15 -8.36 -5.75 6.95
N SER A 16 -9.44 -6.50 7.16
CA SER A 16 -10.02 -7.42 6.15
C SER A 16 -10.45 -6.73 4.87
N ILE A 17 -10.93 -5.48 4.95
CA ILE A 17 -11.38 -4.71 3.78
C ILE A 17 -10.23 -4.52 2.79
N PHE A 18 -9.01 -4.34 3.28
CA PHE A 18 -7.84 -4.21 2.40
C PHE A 18 -7.66 -5.46 1.51
N PHE A 19 -7.75 -6.66 2.09
CA PHE A 19 -7.60 -7.91 1.35
C PHE A 19 -8.74 -8.14 0.35
N GLU A 20 -9.95 -7.74 0.72
CA GLU A 20 -11.09 -7.73 -0.20
C GLU A 20 -10.85 -6.81 -1.40
N LEU A 21 -10.33 -5.60 -1.18
CA LEU A 21 -10.04 -4.62 -2.24
C LEU A 21 -9.00 -5.13 -3.26
N ILE A 22 -8.04 -5.95 -2.81
CA ILE A 22 -7.03 -6.58 -3.67
C ILE A 22 -7.42 -7.99 -4.16
N GLN A 23 -8.68 -8.38 -3.98
CA GLN A 23 -9.24 -9.66 -4.44
C GLN A 23 -8.57 -10.89 -3.81
N LEU A 24 -8.13 -10.76 -2.56
CA LEU A 24 -7.65 -11.87 -1.73
C LEU A 24 -8.72 -12.28 -0.70
N PRO A 25 -8.65 -13.51 -0.18
CA PRO A 25 -9.54 -13.92 0.90
C PRO A 25 -9.42 -12.98 2.10
N ILE A 26 -10.55 -12.51 2.64
CA ILE A 26 -10.58 -11.66 3.84
C ILE A 26 -9.91 -12.32 5.05
N SER A 27 -9.81 -13.65 5.07
CA SER A 27 -9.09 -14.42 6.08
C SER A 27 -7.59 -14.16 6.09
N GLU A 28 -7.02 -13.67 4.99
CA GLU A 28 -5.60 -13.27 4.94
C GLU A 28 -5.29 -12.16 5.93
N ALA A 29 -6.26 -11.30 6.27
CA ALA A 29 -6.05 -10.26 7.28
C ALA A 29 -5.59 -10.81 8.64
N ASN A 30 -5.97 -12.05 8.98
CA ASN A 30 -5.52 -12.69 10.21
C ASN A 30 -4.03 -13.01 10.22
N ASN A 31 -3.38 -13.07 9.06
CA ASN A 31 -1.95 -13.30 8.90
C ASN A 31 -1.13 -12.00 8.95
N TYR A 32 -1.79 -10.84 9.07
CA TYR A 32 -1.17 -9.53 8.93
C TYR A 32 -1.51 -8.60 10.10
N ARG A 33 -0.55 -7.74 10.44
CA ARG A 33 -0.76 -6.60 11.33
C ARG A 33 -0.68 -5.32 10.50
N PHE A 34 -1.71 -4.49 10.60
CA PHE A 34 -1.69 -3.13 10.07
C PHE A 34 -0.91 -2.21 11.03
N ASP A 35 0.03 -1.42 10.49
CA ASP A 35 0.96 -0.59 11.26
C ASP A 35 1.30 0.71 10.50
N SER A 36 1.73 1.72 11.25
CA SER A 36 2.28 2.98 10.70
C SER A 36 3.76 3.06 11.06
N VAL A 37 4.63 3.02 10.07
CA VAL A 37 6.08 3.00 10.30
C VAL A 37 6.67 4.40 10.12
N GLU A 38 7.18 4.96 11.21
CA GLU A 38 7.93 6.22 11.17
C GLU A 38 9.44 5.94 11.15
N VAL A 39 10.13 6.47 10.14
CA VAL A 39 11.58 6.37 10.03
C VAL A 39 12.22 7.70 10.41
N LYS A 40 12.63 7.78 11.68
CA LYS A 40 13.16 8.99 12.37
C LYS A 40 14.29 9.73 11.65
N GLN A 41 15.04 9.06 10.77
CA GLN A 41 16.27 9.61 10.18
C GLN A 41 16.00 10.68 9.10
N LEU A 42 14.77 10.73 8.57
CA LEU A 42 14.36 11.62 7.48
C LEU A 42 12.94 12.19 7.69
N SER A 43 12.35 12.00 8.89
CA SER A 43 10.98 12.41 9.22
C SER A 43 9.91 11.93 8.23
N PHE A 44 10.08 10.75 7.64
CA PHE A 44 9.05 10.14 6.78
C PHE A 44 8.27 9.07 7.53
N ARG A 45 6.98 8.94 7.16
CA ARG A 45 6.02 8.04 7.76
C ARG A 45 5.30 7.27 6.66
N LEU A 46 5.31 5.95 6.76
CA LEU A 46 4.51 5.06 5.95
C LEU A 46 3.25 4.73 6.74
N ASP A 47 2.13 5.34 6.39
CA ASP A 47 0.91 5.31 7.20
C ASP A 47 0.15 4.00 7.07
N GLY A 48 0.26 3.31 5.92
CA GLY A 48 -0.37 2.02 5.70
C GLY A 48 0.64 0.92 5.39
N VAL A 49 1.03 0.14 6.40
CA VAL A 49 1.87 -1.03 6.21
C VAL A 49 1.20 -2.27 6.79
N PHE A 50 0.96 -3.28 5.96
CA PHE A 50 0.53 -4.61 6.42
C PHE A 50 1.76 -5.52 6.54
N LEU A 51 2.15 -5.75 7.79
CA LEU A 51 3.28 -6.60 8.14
C LEU A 51 2.80 -8.03 8.38
N PRO A 52 3.39 -9.03 7.71
CA PRO A 52 3.05 -10.42 7.95
C PRO A 52 3.43 -10.81 9.38
N GLN A 53 2.52 -11.45 10.09
CA GLN A 53 2.77 -11.98 11.44
C GLN A 53 3.66 -13.22 11.41
N ASN A 54 3.69 -13.91 10.26
CA ASN A 54 4.46 -15.12 10.07
C ASN A 54 5.81 -14.78 9.40
N ASN A 55 6.90 -15.30 9.95
CA ASN A 55 8.28 -15.10 9.43
C ASN A 55 8.57 -15.89 8.12
N HIS A 56 7.54 -16.25 7.36
CA HIS A 56 7.73 -16.93 6.08
C HIS A 56 8.40 -16.01 5.06
N PRO A 57 9.57 -16.38 4.50
CA PRO A 57 10.34 -15.51 3.61
C PRO A 57 9.59 -15.07 2.35
N GLN A 58 8.54 -15.79 1.95
CA GLN A 58 7.79 -15.52 0.72
C GLN A 58 6.53 -14.67 0.91
N THR A 59 6.08 -14.46 2.15
CA THR A 59 4.82 -13.73 2.37
C THR A 59 5.07 -12.22 2.15
N PRO A 60 4.38 -11.51 1.26
CA PRO A 60 4.73 -10.12 0.95
C PRO A 60 4.45 -9.18 2.13
N ILE A 61 5.17 -8.05 2.19
CA ILE A 61 4.76 -6.87 2.98
C ILE A 61 3.93 -6.01 2.04
N TYR A 62 2.75 -5.55 2.48
CA TYR A 62 1.95 -4.63 1.67
C TYR A 62 2.13 -3.20 2.16
N PHE A 63 2.51 -2.32 1.25
CA PHE A 63 2.51 -0.87 1.47
C PHE A 63 1.26 -0.30 0.79
N CYS A 64 0.44 0.43 1.54
CA CYS A 64 -0.83 0.98 1.13
C CYS A 64 -0.86 2.47 1.44
N GLU A 65 -1.11 3.28 0.42
CA GLU A 65 -1.27 4.73 0.57
C GLU A 65 -2.50 5.18 -0.20
N VAL A 66 -3.30 6.05 0.42
CA VAL A 66 -4.55 6.56 -0.16
C VAL A 66 -4.40 8.03 -0.46
N GLN A 67 -4.35 8.39 -1.73
CA GLN A 67 -4.05 9.75 -2.18
C GLN A 67 -5.33 10.45 -2.66
N PHE A 68 -5.65 11.59 -2.04
CA PHE A 68 -6.83 12.42 -2.36
C PHE A 68 -6.50 13.71 -3.10
N GLN A 69 -5.22 14.04 -3.24
CA GLN A 69 -4.74 15.25 -3.86
C GLN A 69 -3.63 14.90 -4.83
N GLU A 70 -3.63 15.52 -6.01
CA GLU A 70 -2.54 15.37 -6.95
C GLU A 70 -1.24 15.89 -6.34
N ASP A 71 -0.24 15.03 -6.35
CA ASP A 71 1.13 15.35 -5.98
C ASP A 71 2.05 14.66 -6.99
N GLU A 72 2.69 15.48 -7.82
CA GLU A 72 3.57 15.03 -8.91
C GLU A 72 4.81 14.30 -8.39
N ALA A 73 5.26 14.61 -7.16
CA ALA A 73 6.41 13.97 -6.53
C ALA A 73 6.02 12.74 -5.69
N PHE A 74 4.72 12.44 -5.55
CA PHE A 74 4.22 11.38 -4.67
C PHE A 74 4.92 10.04 -4.90
N TYR A 75 4.92 9.53 -6.13
CA TYR A 75 5.52 8.23 -6.43
C TYR A 75 7.02 8.20 -6.10
N GLN A 76 7.73 9.30 -6.40
CA GLN A 76 9.16 9.41 -6.10
C GLN A 76 9.41 9.33 -4.59
N ARG A 77 8.62 10.08 -3.80
CA ARG A 77 8.70 10.06 -2.33
C ARG A 77 8.33 8.68 -1.79
N PHE A 78 7.16 8.16 -2.15
CA PHE A 78 6.63 6.89 -1.65
C PHE A 78 7.54 5.69 -1.97
N PHE A 79 8.04 5.56 -3.20
CA PHE A 79 8.97 4.49 -3.53
C PHE A 79 10.30 4.63 -2.79
N THR A 80 10.81 5.86 -2.64
CA THR A 80 12.03 6.11 -1.85
C THR A 80 11.85 5.65 -0.41
N GLU A 81 10.73 6.00 0.21
CA GLU A 81 10.38 5.61 1.58
C GLU A 81 10.29 4.10 1.74
N ILE A 82 9.64 3.42 0.79
CA ILE A 82 9.55 1.95 0.76
C ILE A 82 10.95 1.31 0.66
N PHE A 83 11.80 1.77 -0.25
CA PHE A 83 13.14 1.21 -0.41
C PHE A 83 14.03 1.47 0.80
N LEU A 84 13.92 2.65 1.41
CA LEU A 84 14.60 2.96 2.67
C LEU A 84 14.15 2.04 3.80
N TYR A 85 12.85 1.76 3.90
CA TYR A 85 12.32 0.81 4.87
C TYR A 85 12.87 -0.62 4.65
N LEU A 86 12.86 -1.11 3.41
CA LEU A 86 13.38 -2.44 3.08
C LEU A 86 14.89 -2.55 3.37
N SER A 87 15.66 -1.52 3.03
CA SER A 87 17.09 -1.47 3.31
C SER A 87 17.41 -1.56 4.81
N LYS A 88 16.55 -1.02 5.68
CA LYS A 88 16.74 -1.08 7.14
C LYS A 88 16.34 -2.42 7.74
N THR A 89 15.33 -3.06 7.18
CA THR A 89 14.80 -4.34 7.69
C THR A 89 15.55 -5.55 7.12
N GLY A 90 16.36 -5.36 6.07
CA GLY A 90 17.01 -6.47 5.36
C GLY A 90 16.02 -7.38 4.62
N SER A 91 14.77 -6.94 4.47
CA SER A 91 13.71 -7.69 3.82
C SER A 91 13.77 -7.46 2.31
N SER A 92 13.76 -8.54 1.53
CA SER A 92 13.53 -8.50 0.07
C SER A 92 12.05 -8.64 -0.31
N ARG A 93 11.15 -8.66 0.69
CA ARG A 93 9.71 -8.89 0.50
C ARG A 93 9.04 -7.56 0.17
N LEU A 94 8.41 -7.47 -1.01
CA LEU A 94 7.81 -6.23 -1.47
C LEU A 94 6.49 -6.46 -2.21
N CYS A 95 5.43 -5.79 -1.76
CA CYS A 95 4.22 -5.56 -2.53
C CYS A 95 3.73 -4.14 -2.26
N VAL A 96 3.49 -3.36 -3.32
CA VAL A 96 3.11 -1.94 -3.20
C VAL A 96 1.75 -1.74 -3.86
N ILE A 97 0.82 -1.12 -3.14
CA ILE A 97 -0.54 -0.84 -3.59
C ILE A 97 -0.85 0.63 -3.31
N ILE A 98 -1.36 1.34 -4.31
CA ILE A 98 -1.67 2.77 -4.22
C ILE A 98 -3.12 2.94 -4.64
N PHE A 99 -3.91 3.59 -3.78
CA PHE A 99 -5.30 3.92 -4.07
C PHE A 99 -5.40 5.42 -4.36
N ALA A 100 -5.47 5.80 -5.64
CA ALA A 100 -5.70 7.18 -6.05
C ALA A 100 -7.21 7.47 -6.13
N TYR A 101 -7.72 8.43 -5.35
CA TYR A 101 -9.10 8.87 -5.42
C TYR A 101 -9.21 10.16 -6.24
N GLY A 102 -9.73 10.04 -7.48
CA GLY A 102 -9.69 11.10 -8.49
C GLY A 102 -8.30 11.18 -9.11
N ILE A 103 -7.99 10.43 -10.16
CA ILE A 103 -8.43 10.69 -11.53
C ILE A 103 -8.36 9.38 -12.35
N VAL A 104 -9.47 8.98 -12.97
CA VAL A 104 -9.55 7.97 -14.04
C VAL A 104 -9.07 8.59 -15.37
N LYS A 105 -7.93 9.28 -15.38
CA LYS A 105 -7.46 10.08 -16.53
C LYS A 105 -5.93 10.22 -16.61
N CYS A 106 -5.20 9.13 -16.32
CA CYS A 106 -3.79 8.99 -16.70
C CYS A 106 -3.48 7.62 -17.31
N LEU A 107 -4.44 7.02 -18.03
CA LEU A 107 -4.21 5.82 -18.86
C LEU A 107 -4.24 6.17 -20.35
N SER A 108 -3.52 7.22 -20.75
CA SER A 108 -3.09 7.41 -22.13
C SER A 108 -1.67 7.96 -22.13
N GLY A 109 -0.71 7.07 -21.91
CA GLY A 109 0.71 7.42 -22.01
C GLY A 109 1.55 6.57 -21.09
N ASN A 110 1.80 5.33 -21.51
CA ASN A 110 2.96 4.48 -21.17
C ASN A 110 3.71 4.83 -19.89
N THR A 111 3.53 4.06 -18.79
CA THR A 111 4.64 3.42 -18.03
C THR A 111 4.16 2.60 -16.82
N PHE A 112 2.97 2.82 -16.25
CA PHE A 112 2.52 1.99 -15.12
C PHE A 112 1.34 1.09 -15.51
N ARG A 113 1.64 -0.20 -15.72
CA ARG A 113 0.62 -1.26 -15.85
C ARG A 113 -0.12 -1.37 -14.51
N THR A 114 -1.29 -0.75 -14.44
CA THR A 114 -2.34 -1.04 -13.46
C THR A 114 -2.60 -2.55 -13.43
N ILE A 115 -2.19 -3.22 -12.35
CA ILE A 115 -2.65 -4.58 -12.02
C ILE A 115 -4.06 -4.43 -11.47
N LEU A 116 -5.06 -4.23 -12.34
CA LEU A 116 -6.44 -4.59 -12.03
C LEU A 116 -7.26 -4.72 -13.33
N SER A 117 -8.01 -5.82 -13.39
CA SER A 117 -8.92 -6.24 -14.46
C SER A 117 -8.27 -6.90 -15.69
N LYS A 118 -8.18 -8.23 -15.65
CA LYS A 118 -8.71 -9.00 -16.78
C LYS A 118 -10.19 -9.20 -16.49
N LYS A 119 -11.01 -8.34 -17.11
CA LYS A 119 -12.45 -8.53 -17.28
C LYS A 119 -12.68 -9.93 -17.86
N LEU A 120 -13.56 -10.69 -17.20
CA LEU A 120 -14.37 -11.71 -17.84
C LEU A 120 -15.00 -11.11 -19.10
N SER A 121 -14.75 -11.75 -20.24
CA SER A 121 -15.58 -11.61 -21.43
C SER A 121 -15.63 -12.95 -22.16
N VAL A 122 -16.86 -13.46 -22.24
CA VAL A 122 -17.39 -14.63 -22.96
C VAL A 122 -17.18 -15.98 -22.28
#